data_AF-A0A1H1N0L9-F1
#
_entry.id   AF-A0A1H1N0L9-F1
#
_cell.length_a   1.000
_cell.length_b   1.000
_cell.length_c   1.000
_cell.angle_alpha   90.00
_cell.angle_beta   90.00
_cell.angle_gamma   90.00
#
_symmetry.space_group_name_H-M   'P 1'
#
loop_
_entity.id
_entity.type
_entity.pdbx_description
1 polymer ?
#
loop_
_entity_poly.entity_id
_entity_poly.type
_entity_poly.pdbx_seq_one_letter_code
_entity_poly.pdbx_strand_id
1 'polypeptide(L)' 'MAFGMLGTLLLVGAVVLGLLVIGGGVVLLVLGSRRHDDSTSRPFLAFGVTLLVLGTLLLVPAVLSAASALLGMS' A
#
# COMPACT_ATOMS: atom_id res chain seq x y z
N MET A 1 22.58 -7.16 -17.31
CA MET A 1 21.15 -7.51 -17.51
C MET A 1 20.49 -8.03 -16.23
N ALA A 2 21.06 -9.01 -15.52
CA ALA A 2 20.47 -9.56 -14.28
C ALA A 2 20.18 -8.52 -13.16
N PHE A 3 21.08 -7.56 -12.95
CA PHE A 3 20.92 -6.55 -11.90
C PHE A 3 19.74 -5.58 -12.16
N GLY A 4 19.52 -5.20 -13.43
CA GLY A 4 18.36 -4.37 -13.81
C GLY A 4 17.04 -5.11 -13.66
N MET A 5 17.01 -6.39 -14.04
CA MET A 5 15.82 -7.24 -13.91
C MET A 5 15.41 -7.47 -12.45
N LEU A 6 16.37 -7.65 -11.54
CA LEU A 6 16.10 -7.74 -10.10
C LEU A 6 15.48 -6.44 -9.57
N GLY A 7 16.02 -5.27 -9.95
CA GLY A 7 15.47 -3.97 -9.56
C GLY A 7 14.02 -3.78 -10.02
N THR A 8 13.72 -4.14 -11.28
CA THR A 8 12.35 -4.08 -11.81
C THR A 8 11.40 -5.02 -11.05
N LEU A 9 11.83 -6.25 -10.74
CA LEU A 9 11.03 -7.20 -9.98
C LEU A 9 10.73 -6.69 -8.56
N LEU A 10 11.71 -6.09 -7.89
CA LEU A 10 11.53 -5.51 -6.55
C LEU A 10 10.58 -4.30 -6.59
N LEU A 11 10.69 -3.45 -7.61
CA LEU A 11 9.81 -2.31 -7.81
C LEU A 11 8.36 -2.75 -8.02
N VAL A 12 8.13 -3.70 -8.92
CA VAL A 12 6.80 -4.28 -9.17
C VAL A 12 6.26 -4.95 -7.91
N GLY A 13 7.09 -5.72 -7.22
CA GLY A 13 6.73 -6.34 -5.94
C GLY A 13 6.32 -5.32 -4.88
N ALA A 14 7.04 -4.20 -4.77
CA ALA A 14 6.71 -3.12 -3.84
C ALA A 14 5.38 -2.44 -4.20
N VAL A 15 5.12 -2.17 -5.48
CA VAL A 15 3.83 -1.61 -5.93
C VAL A 15 2.68 -2.55 -5.60
N VAL A 16 2.81 -3.83 -5.94
CA VAL A 16 1.78 -4.84 -5.66
C VAL A 16 1.54 -4.97 -4.16
N LEU A 17 2.60 -5.07 -3.36
CA LEU A 17 2.50 -5.18 -1.91
C LEU A 17 1.84 -3.94 -1.29
N GLY A 18 2.20 -2.74 -1.74
CA GLY A 18 1.57 -1.48 -1.31
C GLY A 18 0.07 -1.46 -1.61
N LEU A 19 -0.33 -1.86 -2.82
CA LEU A 19 -1.75 -1.97 -3.21
C LEU A 19 -2.51 -2.99 -2.37
N LEU A 20 -1.91 -4.16 -2.08
CA LEU A 20 -2.53 -5.18 -1.23
C LEU A 20 -2.74 -4.67 0.20
N VAL A 21 -1.74 -3.98 0.76
CA VAL A 21 -1.81 -3.40 2.10
C VAL A 21 -2.90 -2.31 2.18
N ILE A 22 -2.97 -1.43 1.17
CA ILE A 22 -4.05 -0.43 1.05
C ILE A 22 -5.41 -1.12 0.96
N GLY A 23 -5.55 -2.11 0.08
CA GLY A 23 -6.79 -2.88 -0.09
C GLY A 23 -7.25 -3.53 1.22
N GLY A 24 -6.33 -4.16 1.97
CA GLY A 24 -6.60 -4.70 3.30
C GLY A 24 -7.05 -3.63 4.29
N GLY A 25 -6.38 -2.48 4.30
CA GLY A 25 -6.75 -1.33 5.14
C GLY A 25 -8.18 -0.84 4.85
N VAL A 26 -8.53 -0.68 3.57
CA VAL A 26 -9.89 -0.30 3.15
C VAL A 26 -10.93 -1.32 3.62
N VAL A 27 -10.66 -2.62 3.46
CA VAL A 27 -11.58 -3.68 3.92
C VAL A 27 -11.81 -3.59 5.43
N LEU A 28 -10.76 -3.40 6.23
CA LEU A 28 -10.90 -3.23 7.68
C LEU A 28 -11.67 -1.97 8.05
N LEU A 29 -11.45 -0.86 7.34
CA LEU A 29 -12.24 0.36 7.52
C LEU A 29 -13.72 0.13 7.22
N VAL A 30 -14.04 -0.55 6.12
CA VAL A 30 -15.43 -0.90 5.75
C VAL A 30 -16.04 -1.81 6.82
N LEU A 31 -15.30 -2.80 7.31
CA LEU A 31 -15.78 -3.72 8.35
C LEU A 31 -16.03 -2.97 9.68
N GLY A 32 -15.11 -2.09 10.07
CA GLY A 32 -15.21 -1.27 11.27
C GLY A 32 -16.35 -0.25 11.18
N SER A 33 -16.50 0.41 10.03
CA SER A 33 -17.56 1.38 9.78
C SER A 33 -18.95 0.75 9.82
N ARG A 34 -19.11 -0.50 9.35
CA ARG A 34 -20.38 -1.23 9.48
C ARG A 34 -20.75 -1.62 10.92
N ARG A 35 -19.79 -1.63 11.83
CA ARG A 35 -19.96 -2.02 13.25
C ARG A 35 -19.92 -0.81 14.19
N HIS A 36 -20.22 0.39 13.67
CA HIS A 36 -19.96 1.70 14.29
C HIS A 36 -20.37 1.83 15.77
N ASP A 37 -21.43 1.13 16.19
CA ASP A 37 -22.00 1.26 17.54
C ASP A 37 -21.34 0.38 18.62
N ASP A 38 -20.48 -0.58 18.24
CA ASP A 38 -19.79 -1.43 19.21
C ASP A 38 -18.38 -0.91 19.51
N SER A 39 -17.98 -0.89 20.78
CA SER A 39 -16.59 -0.59 21.21
C SER A 39 -15.54 -1.46 20.47
N THR A 40 -15.98 -2.64 20.01
CA THR A 40 -15.24 -3.61 19.21
C THR A 40 -14.90 -3.13 17.79
N SER A 41 -15.50 -2.05 17.27
CA SER A 41 -15.22 -1.48 15.94
C SER A 41 -14.01 -0.56 15.89
N ARG A 42 -13.69 0.09 17.02
CA ARG A 42 -12.53 0.98 17.18
C ARG A 42 -11.19 0.36 16.75
N PRO A 43 -10.84 -0.88 17.16
CA PRO A 43 -9.60 -1.51 16.70
C PRO A 43 -9.58 -1.74 15.18
N PHE A 44 -10.70 -2.13 14.56
CA PHE A 44 -10.75 -2.33 13.09
C PHE A 44 -10.49 -1.03 12.33
N LEU A 45 -11.04 0.09 12.81
CA LEU A 45 -10.77 1.41 12.23
C LEU A 45 -9.29 1.79 12.40
N ALA A 46 -8.73 1.62 13.60
CA ALA A 46 -7.33 1.94 13.87
C ALA A 46 -6.36 1.09 13.02
N PHE A 47 -6.60 -0.22 12.91
CA PHE A 47 -5.82 -1.12 12.04
C PHE A 47 -6.00 -0.78 10.56
N GLY A 48 -7.22 -0.45 10.12
CA GLY A 48 -7.47 -0.03 8.75
C GLY A 48 -6.72 1.24 8.37
N VAL A 49 -6.74 2.26 9.24
CA VAL A 49 -5.98 3.51 9.03
C VAL A 49 -4.47 3.26 9.02
N THR A 50 -3.95 2.46 9.95
CA THR A 50 -2.50 2.17 9.99
C THR A 50 -2.04 1.41 8.76
N LEU A 51 -2.81 0.42 8.29
CA LEU A 51 -2.51 -0.26 7.02
C LEU A 51 -2.53 0.72 5.85
N LEU A 52 -3.50 1.64 5.78
CA LEU A 52 -3.53 2.66 4.72
C LEU A 52 -2.29 3.55 4.73
N VAL A 53 -1.85 4.00 5.92
CA VAL A 53 -0.64 4.82 6.06
C VAL A 53 0.59 4.04 5.61
N LEU A 54 0.77 2.81 6.09
CA LEU A 54 1.91 1.97 5.72
C LEU A 54 1.92 1.62 4.23
N GLY A 55 0.77 1.25 3.68
CA GLY A 55 0.61 0.95 2.26
C GLY A 55 0.92 2.16 1.38
N THR A 56 0.50 3.36 1.79
CA THR A 56 0.81 4.61 1.08
C THR A 56 2.30 4.96 1.16
N LEU A 57 2.90 4.85 2.34
CA LEU A 57 4.33 5.10 2.53
C LEU A 57 5.22 4.18 1.69
N LEU A 58 4.75 2.97 1.40
CA LEU A 58 5.46 2.01 0.56
C LEU A 58 5.17 2.22 -0.92
N LEU A 59 3.90 2.50 -1.28
CA LEU A 59 3.46 2.65 -2.66
C LEU A 59 3.97 3.94 -3.30
N VAL A 60 3.93 5.08 -2.59
CA VAL A 60 4.28 6.39 -3.17
C VAL A 60 5.74 6.43 -3.67
N PRO A 61 6.76 6.05 -2.87
CA PRO A 61 8.14 6.01 -3.37
C PRO A 61 8.33 5.04 -4.54
N ALA A 62 7.65 3.89 -4.50
CA ALA A 62 7.72 2.89 -5.57
C ALA A 62 7.13 3.43 -6.89
N VAL A 63 5.98 4.12 -6.82
CA VAL A 63 5.36 4.75 -7.99
C VAL A 63 6.19 5.91 -8.52
N LEU A 64 6.76 6.75 -7.65
CA LEU A 64 7.65 7.84 -8.05
C LEU A 64 8.90 7.31 -8.77
N SER A 65 9.50 6.24 -8.23
CA SER A 65 10.65 5.58 -8.87
C SER A 65 10.28 4.90 -10.19
N ALA A 66 9.06 4.38 -10.32
CA ALA A 66 8.57 3.83 -11.59
C ALA A 66 8.35 4.93 -12.62
N ALA A 67 7.76 6.05 -12.21
CA ALA A 67 7.48 7.18 -13.06
C ALA A 67 8.76 7.86 -13.57
N SER A 68 9.76 8.07 -12.71
CA SER A 68 11.04 8.64 -13.13
C SER A 68 11.75 7.75 -14.16
N ALA A 69 11.73 6.43 -13.97
CA ALA A 69 12.28 5.47 -14.92
C ALA A 69 11.52 5.50 -16.26
N LEU A 70 10.19 5.65 -16.23
CA LEU A 70 9.37 5.70 -17.44
C LEU A 70 9.57 7.00 -18.23
N LEU A 71 9.79 8.11 -17.52
CA LEU A 71 10.03 9.43 -18.11
C LEU A 71 11.50 9.63 -18.55
N GLY A 72 12.38 8.65 -18.32
CA GLY A 72 13.80 8.74 -18.65
C GLY A 72 14.54 9.80 -17.81
N MET A 73 14.02 10.14 -16.63
CA MET A 73 14.61 11.11 -15.71
C MET A 73 15.62 10.48 -14.73
N SER A 74 16.06 9.25 -15.02
CA SER A 74 16.96 8.42 -14.18
C SER A 74 18.41 8.46 -14.66
#